data_AF-A0A2H3J1Q6-F1
#
_entry.id   AF-A0A2H3J1Q6-F1
#
_cell.length_a   1.000
_cell.length_b   1.000
_cell.length_c   1.000
_cell.angle_alpha   90.00
_cell.angle_beta   90.00
_cell.angle_gamma   90.00
#
_symmetry.space_group_name_H-M   'P 1'
#
loop_
_entity.id
_entity.type
_entity.pdbx_description
1 polymer ?
#
loop_
_entity_poly.entity_id
_entity_poly.type
_entity_poly.pdbx_seq_one_letter_code
_entity_poly.pdbx_strand_id
1 'polypeptide(L)'
;MTPVASCCVEIVLMPDIGSWVEVEELRRVWWGVMILDKYVTIGLIERPFSCDDAHPEDMLPTTESSWDQGEPSVSPSLAVSGDASHSISSFARLCQASDLLSRVLRHINEKPSDMRFWYREGIQLHYLLNAFATGLTLNSTQDETISILTGDRSLHPAVGVVYSAQMLLYDMHTCADFDHLSGVGIPEQLEMQTIALGGVRVVCTAVSSFARGIRSAGVGDAGISPLVINCLYEAAKYYFWYYREANKPELLHEATEITLALQAIAGTWAVAGTIALSYT
;
A
#
# COMPACT_ATOMS: atom_id res chain seq x y z
N MET A 1 29.22 -32.06 -19.23
CA MET A 1 28.43 -30.84 -18.99
C MET A 1 28.14 -30.77 -17.51
N THR A 2 28.94 -29.97 -16.81
CA THR A 2 28.83 -29.69 -15.38
C THR A 2 27.69 -28.69 -15.16
N PRO A 3 26.86 -28.83 -14.11
CA PRO A 3 25.86 -27.85 -13.78
C PRO A 3 26.53 -26.58 -13.25
N VAL A 4 26.08 -25.43 -13.75
CA VAL A 4 26.49 -24.10 -13.29
C VAL A 4 25.99 -23.96 -11.85
N ALA A 5 26.93 -23.79 -10.93
CA ALA A 5 26.64 -23.50 -9.54
C ALA A 5 25.81 -22.22 -9.46
N SER A 6 24.63 -22.32 -8.84
CA SER A 6 23.84 -21.17 -8.41
C SER A 6 24.72 -20.35 -7.47
N CYS A 7 25.14 -19.18 -7.93
CA CYS A 7 25.83 -18.22 -7.10
C CYS A 7 24.76 -17.53 -6.25
N CYS A 8 24.27 -18.23 -5.23
CA CYS A 8 23.69 -17.55 -4.07
C CYS A 8 24.84 -16.76 -3.47
N VAL A 9 24.88 -15.46 -3.73
CA VAL A 9 25.65 -14.54 -2.92
C VAL A 9 24.98 -14.57 -1.55
N GLU A 10 25.44 -15.47 -0.68
CA GLU A 10 25.24 -15.30 0.76
C GLU A 10 25.83 -13.93 1.09
N ILE A 11 24.95 -12.96 1.32
CA ILE A 11 25.33 -11.69 1.91
C ILE A 11 25.76 -12.01 3.35
N VAL A 12 27.03 -12.41 3.51
CA VAL A 12 27.73 -12.49 4.79
C VAL A 12 28.01 -11.06 5.24
N LEU A 13 26.97 -10.36 5.69
CA LEU A 13 27.08 -9.00 6.22
C LEU A 13 26.43 -8.88 7.60
N MET A 14 26.00 -10.00 8.19
CA MET A 14 25.27 -10.01 9.45
C MET A 14 26.14 -10.69 10.52
N PRO A 15 26.39 -10.01 11.66
CA PRO A 15 27.24 -10.53 12.73
C PRO A 15 26.69 -11.85 13.29
N ASP A 16 27.50 -12.62 14.02
CA ASP A 16 27.05 -13.82 14.73
C ASP A 16 25.82 -13.49 15.57
N ILE A 17 24.65 -13.96 15.11
CA ILE A 17 23.36 -13.62 15.69
C ILE A 17 23.19 -14.48 16.94
N GLY A 18 23.40 -13.88 18.12
CA GLY A 18 23.45 -14.58 19.39
C GLY A 18 22.10 -14.62 20.12
N SER A 19 21.17 -13.72 19.77
CA SER A 19 19.91 -13.54 20.48
C SER A 19 18.69 -13.46 19.57
N TRP A 20 17.52 -13.84 20.10
CA TRP A 20 16.23 -13.66 19.42
C TRP A 20 15.98 -12.20 19.04
N VAL A 21 16.44 -11.28 19.89
CA VAL A 21 16.32 -9.83 19.69
C VAL A 21 17.07 -9.40 18.43
N GLU A 22 18.31 -9.85 18.23
CA GLU A 22 19.06 -9.53 17.02
C GLU A 22 18.44 -10.12 15.75
N VAL A 23 17.87 -11.33 15.82
CA VAL A 23 17.13 -11.94 14.68
C VAL A 23 15.92 -11.08 14.29
N GLU A 24 15.18 -10.58 15.27
CA GLU A 24 13.98 -9.78 15.01
C GLU A 24 14.32 -8.35 14.57
N GLU A 25 15.38 -7.73 15.08
CA GLU A 25 15.92 -6.48 14.50
C GLU A 25 16.24 -6.68 13.01
N LEU A 26 16.94 -7.77 12.70
CA LEU A 26 17.35 -8.09 11.34
C LEU A 26 16.16 -8.22 10.39
N ARG A 27 15.13 -8.93 10.86
CA ARG A 27 13.87 -9.12 10.15
C ARG A 27 13.19 -7.77 9.91
N ARG A 28 13.11 -6.92 10.93
CA ARG A 28 12.50 -5.58 10.82
C ARG A 28 13.25 -4.68 9.84
N VAL A 29 14.58 -4.70 9.89
CA VAL A 29 15.44 -3.97 8.96
C VAL A 29 15.22 -4.45 7.53
N TRP A 30 15.20 -5.76 7.29
CA TRP A 30 14.98 -6.31 5.95
C TRP A 30 13.60 -5.94 5.39
N TRP A 31 12.55 -6.09 6.20
CA TRP A 31 11.22 -5.61 5.82
C TRP A 31 11.19 -4.10 5.55
N GLY A 32 11.89 -3.31 6.35
CA GLY A 32 12.04 -1.87 6.13
C GLY A 32 12.69 -1.54 4.77
N VAL A 33 13.74 -2.27 4.39
CA VAL A 33 14.38 -2.14 3.07
C VAL A 33 13.38 -2.46 1.95
N MET A 34 12.65 -3.58 2.06
CA MET A 34 11.64 -3.95 1.08
C MET A 34 10.54 -2.88 0.99
N ILE A 35 9.96 -2.44 2.11
CA ILE A 35 8.92 -1.40 2.12
C ILE A 35 9.36 -0.15 1.37
N LEU A 36 10.57 0.33 1.63
CA LEU A 36 11.08 1.53 0.98
C LEU A 36 11.34 1.31 -0.50
N ASP A 37 11.97 0.20 -0.90
CA ASP A 37 12.25 -0.13 -2.30
C ASP A 37 10.98 -0.13 -3.16
N LYS A 38 9.90 -0.74 -2.65
CA LYS A 38 8.62 -0.83 -3.38
C LYS A 38 7.90 0.51 -3.39
N TYR A 39 7.89 1.23 -2.27
CA TYR A 39 7.20 2.51 -2.18
C TYR A 39 7.85 3.60 -3.04
N VAL A 40 9.18 3.69 -3.10
CA VAL A 40 9.86 4.70 -3.95
C VAL A 40 9.79 4.37 -5.45
N THR A 41 9.40 3.14 -5.79
CA THR A 41 9.20 2.71 -7.18
C THR A 41 7.83 3.10 -7.73
N ILE A 42 6.91 3.57 -6.87
CA ILE A 42 5.62 4.13 -7.30
C ILE A 42 5.86 5.27 -8.29
N GLY A 43 5.18 5.20 -9.45
CA GLY A 43 5.28 6.20 -10.52
C GLY A 43 6.53 6.08 -11.39
N LEU A 44 7.40 5.08 -11.16
CA LEU A 44 8.53 4.78 -12.04
C LEU A 44 8.18 3.61 -12.95
N ILE A 45 8.05 3.90 -14.25
CA ILE A 45 7.80 2.89 -15.29
C ILE A 45 9.12 2.19 -15.64
N GLU A 46 9.07 0.87 -15.86
CA GLU A 46 10.21 0.04 -16.32
C GLU A 46 11.44 0.01 -15.38
N ARG A 47 11.28 0.40 -14.11
CA ARG A 47 12.37 0.32 -13.14
C ARG A 47 12.29 -0.98 -12.35
N PRO A 48 13.30 -1.86 -12.43
CA PRO A 48 13.33 -3.06 -11.60
C PRO A 48 13.51 -2.69 -10.13
N PHE A 49 12.98 -3.54 -9.26
CA PHE A 49 13.20 -3.46 -7.84
C PHE A 49 14.68 -3.61 -7.49
N SER A 50 15.13 -2.93 -6.43
CA SER A 50 16.51 -3.04 -5.95
C SER A 50 16.73 -4.30 -5.12
N CYS A 51 15.66 -4.86 -4.55
CA CYS A 51 15.68 -6.13 -3.84
C CYS A 51 14.62 -7.10 -4.38
N ASP A 52 14.84 -8.38 -4.12
CA ASP A 52 13.86 -9.43 -4.42
C ASP A 52 12.52 -9.17 -3.70
N ASP A 53 11.47 -9.83 -4.17
CA ASP A 53 10.17 -9.82 -3.50
C ASP A 53 10.17 -10.69 -2.26
N ALA A 54 9.24 -10.40 -1.35
CA ALA A 54 8.99 -11.25 -0.20
C ALA A 54 8.53 -12.64 -0.66
N HIS A 55 9.03 -13.67 0.01
CA HIS A 55 8.62 -15.05 -0.19
C HIS A 55 7.46 -15.39 0.76
N PRO A 56 6.53 -16.29 0.36
CA PRO A 56 5.47 -16.77 1.26
C PRO A 56 5.94 -17.31 2.63
N GLU A 57 7.17 -17.81 2.68
CA GLU A 57 7.81 -18.35 3.90
C GLU A 57 8.47 -17.27 4.76
N ASP A 58 8.54 -16.03 4.28
CA ASP A 58 9.16 -14.93 5.03
C ASP A 58 8.36 -14.63 6.28
N MET A 59 9.05 -14.64 7.41
CA MET A 59 8.45 -14.40 8.72
C MET A 59 8.11 -12.92 8.88
N LEU A 60 6.90 -12.65 9.35
CA LEU A 60 6.50 -11.29 9.68
C LEU A 60 7.11 -10.85 11.03
N PRO A 61 7.39 -9.54 11.19
CA PRO A 61 7.83 -9.00 12.46
C PRO A 61 6.83 -9.28 13.59
N THR A 62 7.34 -9.47 14.79
CA THR A 62 6.51 -9.64 15.98
C THR A 62 5.78 -8.34 16.38
N THR A 63 4.90 -8.41 17.39
CA THR A 63 4.31 -7.25 18.06
C THR A 63 5.37 -6.35 18.66
N GLU A 64 5.10 -5.05 18.62
CA GLU A 64 5.93 -4.01 19.22
C GLU A 64 6.12 -4.25 20.73
N SER A 65 5.08 -4.75 21.41
CA SER A 65 5.18 -5.10 22.84
C SER A 65 6.19 -6.21 23.13
N SER A 66 6.17 -7.30 22.34
CA SER A 66 7.08 -8.43 22.54
C SER A 66 8.50 -8.03 22.17
N TRP A 67 8.64 -7.19 21.14
CA TRP A 67 9.89 -6.57 20.75
C TRP A 67 10.50 -5.72 21.86
N ASP A 68 9.74 -4.77 22.40
CA ASP A 68 10.20 -3.84 23.44
C ASP A 68 10.58 -4.55 24.75
N GLN A 69 9.94 -5.69 25.04
CA GLN A 69 10.22 -6.53 26.20
C GLN A 69 11.36 -7.54 25.96
N GLY A 70 11.78 -7.73 24.70
CA GLY A 70 12.74 -8.76 24.31
C GLY A 70 12.22 -10.19 24.53
N GLU A 71 10.90 -10.38 24.54
CA GLU A 71 10.25 -11.66 24.80
C GLU A 71 9.96 -12.41 23.49
N PRO A 72 10.45 -13.65 23.32
CA PRO A 72 10.12 -14.45 22.16
C PRO A 72 8.63 -14.72 22.05
N SER A 73 8.08 -14.50 20.85
CA SER A 73 6.67 -14.74 20.55
C SER A 73 6.50 -15.50 19.24
N VAL A 74 5.28 -15.97 19.01
CA VAL A 74 4.89 -16.56 17.73
C VAL A 74 4.76 -15.46 16.68
N SER A 75 5.55 -15.56 15.62
CA SER A 75 5.40 -14.74 14.40
C SER A 75 4.87 -15.62 13.27
N PRO A 76 3.81 -15.22 12.57
CA PRO A 76 3.36 -15.96 11.38
C PRO A 76 4.28 -15.67 10.18
N SER A 77 4.31 -16.59 9.21
CA SER A 77 4.84 -16.29 7.88
C SER A 77 3.83 -15.49 7.07
N LEU A 78 4.30 -14.85 5.99
CA LEU A 78 3.46 -14.09 5.08
C LEU A 78 2.29 -14.94 4.55
N ALA A 79 2.51 -16.22 4.21
CA ALA A 79 1.50 -17.12 3.68
C ALA A 79 0.29 -17.36 4.62
N VAL A 80 0.54 -17.43 5.94
CA VAL A 80 -0.49 -17.78 6.93
C VAL A 80 -1.03 -16.57 7.70
N SER A 81 -0.43 -15.40 7.49
CA SER A 81 -0.77 -14.14 8.15
C SER A 81 -2.16 -13.57 7.80
N GLY A 82 -2.88 -14.20 6.86
CA GLY A 82 -4.28 -13.91 6.54
C GLY A 82 -5.28 -14.57 7.48
N ASP A 83 -4.85 -15.49 8.35
CA ASP A 83 -5.72 -16.12 9.35
C ASP A 83 -6.05 -15.14 10.49
N ALA A 84 -7.35 -14.93 10.73
CA ALA A 84 -7.87 -14.01 11.73
C ALA A 84 -7.61 -14.48 13.19
N SER A 85 -7.09 -15.70 13.36
CA SER A 85 -6.75 -16.28 14.67
C SER A 85 -5.55 -15.61 15.34
N HIS A 86 -4.75 -14.82 14.61
CA HIS A 86 -3.52 -14.21 15.12
C HIS A 86 -3.56 -12.67 15.08
N SER A 87 -3.38 -12.04 16.24
CA SER A 87 -3.10 -10.60 16.33
C SER A 87 -1.69 -10.34 15.81
N ILE A 88 -1.57 -9.74 14.63
CA ILE A 88 -0.28 -9.30 14.07
C ILE A 88 -0.04 -7.82 14.29
N SER A 89 1.23 -7.44 14.32
CA SER A 89 1.68 -6.07 14.62
C SER A 89 1.30 -5.06 13.53
N SER A 90 1.28 -3.79 13.89
CA SER A 90 1.04 -2.70 12.93
C SER A 90 2.12 -2.67 11.85
N PHE A 91 3.36 -2.96 12.23
CA PHE A 91 4.47 -3.07 11.30
C PHE A 91 4.35 -4.31 10.40
N ALA A 92 3.87 -5.45 10.90
CA ALA A 92 3.55 -6.62 10.08
C ALA A 92 2.44 -6.33 9.07
N ARG A 93 1.42 -5.53 9.44
CA ARG A 93 0.41 -5.04 8.49
C ARG A 93 1.03 -4.19 7.39
N LEU A 94 1.99 -3.32 7.71
CA LEU A 94 2.72 -2.56 6.70
C LEU A 94 3.55 -3.47 5.78
N CYS A 95 4.18 -4.51 6.32
CA CYS A 95 4.90 -5.52 5.53
C CYS A 95 3.98 -6.20 4.51
N GLN A 96 2.79 -6.64 4.96
CA GLN A 96 1.76 -7.20 4.07
C GLN A 96 1.30 -6.20 3.00
N ALA A 97 1.07 -4.94 3.37
CA ALA A 97 0.69 -3.90 2.41
C ALA A 97 1.78 -3.69 1.34
N SER A 98 3.05 -3.76 1.74
CA SER A 98 4.19 -3.65 0.82
C SER A 98 4.31 -4.85 -0.13
N ASP A 99 4.06 -6.07 0.34
CA ASP A 99 4.00 -7.25 -0.54
C ASP A 99 2.92 -7.08 -1.62
N LEU A 100 1.71 -6.65 -1.21
CA LEU A 100 0.61 -6.38 -2.14
C LEU A 100 0.97 -5.27 -3.14
N LEU A 101 1.63 -4.20 -2.70
CA LEU A 101 2.14 -3.16 -3.58
C LEU A 101 3.14 -3.72 -4.60
N SER A 102 4.05 -4.59 -4.18
CA SER A 102 5.04 -5.23 -5.06
C SER A 102 4.37 -6.03 -6.17
N ARG A 103 3.31 -6.77 -5.83
CA ARG A 103 2.52 -7.55 -6.79
C ARG A 103 1.79 -6.67 -7.80
N VAL A 104 1.23 -5.55 -7.36
CA VAL A 104 0.64 -4.56 -8.29
C VAL A 104 1.71 -3.97 -9.20
N LEU A 105 2.84 -3.54 -8.64
CA LEU A 105 3.93 -2.95 -9.42
C LEU A 105 4.48 -3.92 -10.48
N ARG A 106 4.59 -5.21 -10.17
CA ARG A 106 4.93 -6.24 -11.17
C ARG A 106 3.85 -6.39 -12.22
N HIS A 107 2.60 -6.54 -11.81
CA HIS A 107 1.47 -6.69 -12.70
C HIS A 107 1.37 -5.56 -13.74
N ILE A 108 1.72 -4.32 -13.37
CA ILE A 108 1.63 -3.16 -14.27
C ILE A 108 2.89 -2.91 -15.10
N ASN A 109 4.06 -3.37 -14.66
CA ASN A 109 5.33 -3.15 -15.36
C ASN A 109 5.76 -4.35 -16.23
N GLU A 110 5.32 -5.56 -15.90
CA GLU A 110 5.65 -6.75 -16.66
C GLU A 110 4.76 -6.87 -17.90
N LYS A 111 5.40 -7.14 -19.05
CA LYS A 111 4.67 -7.34 -20.29
C LYS A 111 3.88 -8.66 -20.23
N PRO A 112 2.55 -8.64 -20.38
CA PRO A 112 1.76 -9.86 -20.30
C PRO A 112 2.02 -10.75 -21.51
N SER A 113 2.26 -12.05 -21.27
CA SER A 113 2.30 -13.07 -22.31
C SER A 113 0.90 -13.48 -22.78
N ASP A 114 -0.09 -13.38 -21.90
CA ASP A 114 -1.50 -13.68 -22.15
C ASP A 114 -2.37 -12.58 -21.52
N MET A 115 -3.06 -11.80 -22.35
CA MET A 115 -3.93 -10.70 -21.91
C MET A 115 -5.07 -11.18 -21.01
N ARG A 116 -5.65 -12.37 -21.29
CA ARG A 116 -6.75 -12.90 -20.46
C ARG A 116 -6.26 -13.22 -19.05
N PHE A 117 -5.08 -13.84 -18.95
CA PHE A 117 -4.47 -14.13 -17.66
C PHE A 117 -4.16 -12.84 -16.90
N TRP A 118 -3.60 -11.85 -17.58
CA TRP A 118 -3.31 -10.54 -17.01
C TRP A 118 -4.56 -9.87 -16.43
N TYR A 119 -5.67 -9.80 -17.16
CA TYR A 119 -6.91 -9.24 -16.60
C TYR A 119 -7.42 -10.00 -15.38
N ARG A 120 -7.37 -11.34 -15.41
CA ARG A 120 -7.79 -12.17 -14.27
C ARG A 120 -6.91 -11.93 -13.05
N GLU A 121 -5.61 -11.77 -13.25
CA GLU A 121 -4.68 -11.39 -12.19
C GLU A 121 -5.04 -10.01 -11.61
N GLY A 122 -5.29 -9.01 -12.45
CA GLY A 122 -5.73 -7.68 -12.00
C GLY A 122 -7.02 -7.74 -11.16
N ILE A 123 -7.99 -8.54 -11.58
CA ILE A 123 -9.24 -8.78 -10.84
C ILE A 123 -8.95 -9.43 -9.48
N GLN A 124 -8.06 -10.43 -9.43
CA GLN A 124 -7.67 -11.08 -8.17
C GLN A 124 -6.95 -10.11 -7.22
N LEU A 125 -6.05 -9.28 -7.76
CA LEU A 125 -5.36 -8.24 -6.99
C LEU A 125 -6.35 -7.22 -6.42
N HIS A 126 -7.37 -6.81 -7.19
CA HIS A 126 -8.44 -5.96 -6.69
C HIS A 126 -9.13 -6.55 -5.45
N TYR A 127 -9.59 -7.81 -5.53
CA TYR A 127 -10.27 -8.45 -4.40
C TYR A 127 -9.35 -8.58 -3.17
N LEU A 128 -8.09 -8.92 -3.38
CA LEU A 128 -7.12 -9.07 -2.31
C LEU A 128 -6.82 -7.73 -1.62
N LEU A 129 -6.55 -6.67 -2.39
CA LEU A 129 -6.33 -5.33 -1.88
C LEU A 129 -7.56 -4.81 -1.13
N ASN A 130 -8.76 -5.05 -1.66
CA ASN A 130 -10.00 -4.59 -1.05
C ASN A 130 -10.29 -5.32 0.27
N ALA A 131 -10.11 -6.65 0.30
CA ALA A 131 -10.24 -7.44 1.52
C ALA A 131 -9.23 -6.99 2.58
N PHE A 132 -7.98 -6.75 2.18
CA PHE A 132 -6.93 -6.28 3.08
C PHE A 132 -7.24 -4.88 3.64
N ALA A 133 -7.58 -3.91 2.79
CA ALA A 133 -7.96 -2.56 3.22
C ALA A 133 -9.19 -2.57 4.15
N THR A 134 -10.16 -3.42 3.86
CA THR A 134 -11.34 -3.61 4.71
C THR A 134 -10.94 -4.20 6.07
N GLY A 135 -10.05 -5.19 6.10
CA GLY A 135 -9.52 -5.78 7.34
C GLY A 135 -8.71 -4.79 8.19
N LEU A 136 -8.01 -3.83 7.58
CA LEU A 136 -7.32 -2.76 8.31
C LEU A 136 -8.28 -1.77 8.98
N THR A 137 -9.48 -1.62 8.44
CA THR A 137 -10.46 -0.60 8.87
C THR A 137 -11.56 -1.17 9.79
N LEU A 138 -11.68 -2.49 9.91
CA LEU A 138 -12.76 -3.16 10.65
C LEU A 138 -12.43 -3.59 12.10
N ASN A 139 -11.24 -3.33 12.65
CA ASN A 139 -10.87 -3.93 13.95
C ASN A 139 -11.18 -3.06 15.19
N SER A 140 -12.13 -3.60 15.99
CA SER A 140 -12.06 -3.77 17.45
C SER A 140 -12.63 -2.73 18.41
N THR A 141 -13.92 -2.36 18.26
CA THR A 141 -14.78 -2.11 19.43
C THR A 141 -16.20 -2.62 19.17
N GLN A 142 -16.76 -3.36 20.13
CA GLN A 142 -18.17 -3.72 20.27
C GLN A 142 -19.10 -2.51 20.50
N ASP A 143 -18.63 -1.27 20.26
CA ASP A 143 -19.45 -0.07 20.39
C ASP A 143 -19.79 0.46 19.00
N GLU A 144 -21.05 0.25 18.64
CA GLU A 144 -21.72 0.93 17.55
C GLU A 144 -21.73 2.44 17.88
N THR A 145 -20.89 3.22 17.20
CA THR A 145 -21.16 4.54 16.59
C THR A 145 -19.81 5.27 16.39
N ILE A 146 -19.50 5.58 15.13
CA ILE A 146 -18.29 6.27 14.59
C ILE A 146 -17.25 5.30 13.99
N SER A 147 -17.20 5.33 12.65
CA SER A 147 -16.24 4.64 11.78
C SER A 147 -14.79 4.85 12.24
N ILE A 148 -14.17 3.72 12.61
CA ILE A 148 -12.84 3.55 13.21
C ILE A 148 -11.75 3.73 12.14
N LEU A 149 -11.70 4.90 11.52
CA LEU A 149 -10.60 5.32 10.62
C LEU A 149 -9.55 6.17 11.34
N THR A 150 -9.62 6.31 12.68
CA THR A 150 -9.09 7.50 13.37
C THR A 150 -8.31 7.27 14.67
N GLY A 151 -8.40 6.10 15.30
CA GLY A 151 -7.79 5.89 16.62
C GLY A 151 -6.32 5.51 16.55
N ASP A 152 -6.00 4.50 15.74
CA ASP A 152 -4.68 3.88 15.76
C ASP A 152 -3.78 4.37 14.62
N ARG A 153 -2.95 5.36 14.93
CA ARG A 153 -1.97 5.92 13.99
C ARG A 153 -0.95 4.90 13.50
N SER A 154 -0.73 3.81 14.23
CA SER A 154 0.25 2.79 13.87
C SER A 154 -0.09 2.09 12.55
N LEU A 155 -1.39 2.04 12.20
CA LEU A 155 -1.88 1.44 10.95
C LEU A 155 -1.88 2.39 9.75
N HIS A 156 -1.74 3.71 9.98
CA HIS A 156 -1.76 4.71 8.90
C HIS A 156 -0.79 4.38 7.74
N PRO A 157 0.47 3.95 7.99
CA PRO A 157 1.37 3.58 6.90
C PRO A 157 0.82 2.44 6.03
N ALA A 158 0.27 1.39 6.66
CA ALA A 158 -0.29 0.24 5.93
C ALA A 158 -1.50 0.65 5.09
N VAL A 159 -2.38 1.50 5.64
CA VAL A 159 -3.52 2.09 4.92
C VAL A 159 -3.05 2.94 3.74
N GLY A 160 -2.03 3.78 3.95
CA GLY A 160 -1.43 4.61 2.90
C GLY A 160 -0.88 3.80 1.72
N VAL A 161 -0.15 2.73 2.03
CA VAL A 161 0.46 1.83 1.03
C VAL A 161 -0.61 1.04 0.27
N VAL A 162 -1.61 0.44 0.94
CA VAL A 162 -2.65 -0.34 0.24
C VAL A 162 -3.52 0.55 -0.66
N TYR A 163 -3.89 1.76 -0.21
CA TYR A 163 -4.63 2.69 -1.06
C TYR A 163 -3.80 3.16 -2.25
N SER A 164 -2.50 3.38 -2.07
CA SER A 164 -1.59 3.66 -3.18
C SER A 164 -1.56 2.52 -4.20
N ALA A 165 -1.47 1.27 -3.74
CA ALA A 165 -1.51 0.09 -4.61
C ALA A 165 -2.85 -0.05 -5.36
N GLN A 166 -3.98 0.20 -4.69
CA GLN A 166 -5.30 0.21 -5.34
C GLN A 166 -5.38 1.27 -6.43
N MET A 167 -4.92 2.50 -6.17
CA MET A 167 -4.96 3.57 -7.16
C MET A 167 -4.07 3.26 -8.38
N LEU A 168 -2.87 2.71 -8.17
CA LEU A 168 -2.00 2.25 -9.26
C LEU A 168 -2.66 1.18 -10.13
N LEU A 169 -3.27 0.17 -9.49
CA LEU A 169 -3.97 -0.90 -10.20
C LEU A 169 -5.13 -0.32 -11.03
N TYR A 170 -5.94 0.57 -10.45
CA TYR A 170 -7.08 1.13 -11.17
C TYR A 170 -6.67 2.06 -12.29
N ASP A 171 -5.67 2.93 -12.09
CA ASP A 171 -5.20 3.85 -13.13
C ASP A 171 -4.84 3.09 -14.42
N MET A 172 -4.09 2.00 -14.28
CA MET A 172 -3.69 1.11 -15.38
C MET A 172 -4.86 0.46 -16.12
N HIS A 173 -5.97 0.17 -15.45
CA HIS A 173 -7.11 -0.55 -16.01
C HIS A 173 -8.31 0.36 -16.34
N THR A 174 -8.25 1.66 -16.05
CA THR A 174 -9.33 2.59 -16.42
C THR A 174 -9.26 3.03 -17.89
N CYS A 175 -8.06 3.14 -18.47
CA CYS A 175 -7.87 3.59 -19.84
C CYS A 175 -7.73 2.40 -20.82
N ALA A 176 -8.67 2.25 -21.75
CA ALA A 176 -8.64 1.19 -22.76
C ALA A 176 -7.71 1.48 -23.95
N ASP A 177 -7.21 2.72 -24.08
CA ASP A 177 -6.49 3.18 -25.27
C ASP A 177 -4.99 2.83 -25.26
N PHE A 178 -4.44 2.38 -24.13
CA PHE A 178 -3.03 1.95 -24.01
C PHE A 178 -2.82 0.46 -24.25
N ASP A 179 -3.89 -0.32 -24.44
CA ASP A 179 -3.78 -1.69 -24.90
C ASP A 179 -3.35 -1.73 -26.36
N HIS A 180 -2.17 -2.29 -26.61
CA HIS A 180 -1.65 -2.61 -27.93
C HIS A 180 -2.53 -3.64 -28.68
N LEU A 181 -3.78 -3.34 -29.03
CA LEU A 181 -4.70 -4.08 -29.94
C LEU A 181 -4.89 -5.60 -29.70
N SER A 182 -4.19 -6.23 -28.75
CA SER A 182 -4.12 -7.69 -28.55
C SER A 182 -5.01 -8.19 -27.42
N GLY A 183 -5.66 -7.28 -26.69
CA GLY A 183 -6.54 -7.59 -25.56
C GLY A 183 -7.89 -6.87 -25.60
N VAL A 184 -8.20 -6.13 -26.68
CA VAL A 184 -9.44 -5.37 -26.79
C VAL A 184 -10.62 -6.28 -27.14
N GLY A 185 -11.71 -6.18 -26.40
CA GLY A 185 -12.99 -6.85 -26.68
C GLY A 185 -13.17 -8.23 -26.03
N ILE A 186 -12.31 -8.62 -25.07
CA ILE A 186 -12.53 -9.83 -24.28
C ILE A 186 -13.34 -9.54 -23.00
N PRO A 187 -14.16 -10.49 -22.50
CA PRO A 187 -14.99 -10.27 -21.32
C PRO A 187 -14.20 -9.85 -20.08
N GLU A 188 -13.02 -10.44 -19.87
CA GLU A 188 -12.17 -10.12 -18.72
C GLU A 188 -11.64 -8.68 -18.73
N GLN A 189 -11.41 -8.10 -19.91
CA GLN A 189 -11.05 -6.68 -20.04
C GLN A 189 -12.20 -5.79 -19.55
N LEU A 190 -13.42 -6.05 -20.05
CA LEU A 190 -14.59 -5.24 -19.70
C LEU A 190 -14.91 -5.33 -18.20
N GLU A 191 -14.77 -6.54 -17.64
CA GLU A 191 -14.92 -6.77 -16.20
C GLU A 191 -13.88 -5.96 -15.40
N MET A 192 -12.60 -6.08 -15.74
CA MET A 192 -11.53 -5.36 -15.03
C MET A 192 -11.67 -3.84 -15.17
N GLN A 193 -12.04 -3.34 -16.36
CA GLN A 193 -12.29 -1.91 -16.57
C GLN A 193 -13.48 -1.41 -15.75
N THR A 194 -14.56 -2.19 -15.66
CA THR A 194 -15.72 -1.88 -14.82
C THR A 194 -15.33 -1.80 -13.34
N ILE A 195 -14.53 -2.77 -12.89
CA ILE A 195 -13.96 -2.81 -11.53
C ILE A 195 -13.08 -1.58 -11.28
N ALA A 196 -12.19 -1.22 -12.21
CA ALA A 196 -11.29 -0.09 -12.05
C ALA A 196 -12.03 1.26 -11.98
N LEU A 197 -13.00 1.49 -12.88
CA LEU A 197 -13.80 2.71 -12.91
C LEU A 197 -14.67 2.89 -11.66
N GLY A 198 -15.20 1.80 -11.10
CA GLY A 198 -15.92 1.83 -9.82
C GLY A 198 -14.96 1.98 -8.63
N GLY A 199 -13.89 1.19 -8.64
CA GLY A 199 -12.89 1.09 -7.58
C GLY A 199 -12.17 2.40 -7.30
N VAL A 200 -11.82 3.17 -8.34
CA VAL A 200 -11.15 4.46 -8.17
C VAL A 200 -12.00 5.46 -7.36
N ARG A 201 -13.33 5.46 -7.57
CA ARG A 201 -14.25 6.31 -6.81
C ARG A 201 -14.34 5.90 -5.34
N VAL A 202 -14.44 4.58 -5.12
CA VAL A 202 -14.52 4.01 -3.77
C VAL A 202 -13.25 4.31 -2.98
N VAL A 203 -12.07 4.06 -3.56
CA VAL A 203 -10.79 4.31 -2.88
C VAL A 203 -10.57 5.80 -2.63
N CYS A 204 -10.88 6.70 -3.57
CA CYS A 204 -10.74 8.15 -3.33
C CYS A 204 -11.63 8.62 -2.18
N THR A 205 -12.85 8.10 -2.08
CA THR A 205 -13.78 8.41 -0.98
C THR A 205 -13.26 7.90 0.37
N ALA A 206 -12.66 6.70 0.36
CA ALA A 206 -12.01 6.13 1.54
C ALA A 206 -10.77 6.97 1.95
N VAL A 207 -9.95 7.40 0.98
CA VAL A 207 -8.78 8.27 1.21
C VAL A 207 -9.20 9.63 1.78
N SER A 208 -10.29 10.24 1.29
CA SER A 208 -10.80 11.48 1.88
C SER A 208 -11.26 11.29 3.33
N SER A 209 -11.92 10.18 3.64
CA SER A 209 -12.31 9.82 5.01
C SER A 209 -11.09 9.58 5.90
N PHE A 210 -10.06 8.94 5.36
CA PHE A 210 -8.77 8.76 6.00
C PHE A 210 -8.04 10.09 6.24
N ALA A 211 -8.06 11.01 5.28
CA ALA A 211 -7.48 12.36 5.40
C ALA A 211 -8.13 13.16 6.53
N ARG A 212 -9.47 13.13 6.61
CA ARG A 212 -10.22 13.71 7.74
C ARG A 212 -9.81 13.08 9.07
N GLY A 213 -9.56 11.78 9.07
CA GLY A 213 -9.13 11.06 10.25
C GLY A 213 -7.72 11.42 10.74
N ILE A 214 -6.78 11.58 9.81
CA ILE A 214 -5.44 12.09 10.10
C ILE A 214 -5.52 13.46 10.77
N ARG A 215 -6.44 14.33 10.31
CA ARG A 215 -6.62 15.68 10.85
C ARG A 215 -7.28 15.70 12.23
N SER A 216 -8.26 14.84 12.48
CA SER A 216 -8.99 14.82 13.76
C SER A 216 -8.14 14.33 14.93
N ALA A 217 -7.11 13.50 14.67
CA ALA A 217 -6.23 12.97 15.69
C ALA A 217 -5.30 14.03 16.35
N GLY A 218 -5.25 15.27 15.84
CA GLY A 218 -4.43 16.37 16.37
C GLY A 218 -2.93 16.26 16.08
N VAL A 219 -2.19 17.37 16.10
CA VAL A 219 -0.73 17.36 15.87
C VAL A 219 0.00 17.05 17.19
N GLY A 220 -0.03 15.79 17.61
CA GLY A 220 0.85 15.28 18.67
C GLY A 220 2.26 15.00 18.13
N ASP A 221 3.26 14.97 19.02
CA ASP A 221 4.71 14.90 18.75
C ASP A 221 5.16 13.68 17.88
N ALA A 222 4.31 12.65 17.76
CA ALA A 222 4.50 11.55 16.81
C ALA A 222 4.02 11.96 15.40
N GLY A 223 4.97 12.31 14.54
CA GLY A 223 4.74 12.71 13.16
C GLY A 223 4.03 11.65 12.32
N ILE A 224 3.22 12.10 11.35
CA ILE A 224 2.53 11.24 10.39
C ILE A 224 3.57 10.63 9.43
N SER A 225 3.47 9.32 9.16
CA SER A 225 4.38 8.63 8.24
C SER A 225 4.30 9.20 6.81
N PRO A 226 5.41 9.34 6.07
CA PRO A 226 5.38 9.81 4.68
C PRO A 226 4.75 8.79 3.72
N LEU A 227 4.55 7.55 4.16
CA LEU A 227 3.95 6.46 3.37
C LEU A 227 2.46 6.67 3.07
N VAL A 228 1.82 7.67 3.69
CA VAL A 228 0.43 8.07 3.37
C VAL A 228 0.35 9.12 2.27
N ILE A 229 1.46 9.78 1.93
CA ILE A 229 1.45 10.96 1.07
C ILE A 229 1.01 10.60 -0.35
N ASN A 230 1.43 9.45 -0.87
CA ASN A 230 1.12 9.07 -2.25
C ASN A 230 -0.39 8.88 -2.47
N CYS A 231 -1.09 8.14 -1.60
CA CYS A 231 -2.54 7.94 -1.79
C CYS A 231 -3.32 9.25 -1.63
N LEU A 232 -2.91 10.13 -0.71
CA LEU A 232 -3.50 11.46 -0.56
C LEU A 232 -3.29 12.29 -1.83
N TYR A 233 -2.08 12.30 -2.37
CA TYR A 233 -1.77 13.02 -3.60
C TYR A 233 -2.60 12.53 -4.79
N GLU A 234 -2.64 11.21 -5.01
CA GLU A 234 -3.39 10.62 -6.12
C GLU A 234 -4.90 10.86 -5.98
N ALA A 235 -5.46 10.81 -4.77
CA ALA A 235 -6.86 11.14 -4.54
C ALA A 235 -7.15 12.64 -4.77
N ALA A 236 -6.25 13.53 -4.36
CA ALA A 236 -6.36 14.96 -4.65
C ALA A 236 -6.38 15.21 -6.17
N LYS A 237 -5.42 14.63 -6.91
CA LYS A 237 -5.38 14.67 -8.39
C LYS A 237 -6.71 14.26 -8.99
N TYR A 238 -7.25 13.13 -8.55
CA TYR A 238 -8.52 12.59 -9.04
C TYR A 238 -9.67 13.59 -8.84
N TYR A 239 -9.84 14.13 -7.62
CA TYR A 239 -10.91 15.09 -7.35
C TYR A 239 -10.73 16.41 -8.10
N PHE A 240 -9.51 16.94 -8.20
CA PHE A 240 -9.23 18.17 -8.97
C PHE A 240 -9.49 17.99 -10.46
N TRP A 241 -9.18 16.82 -11.02
CA TRP A 241 -9.51 16.51 -12.42
C TRP A 241 -11.02 16.54 -12.64
N TYR A 242 -11.82 15.89 -11.79
CA TYR A 242 -13.28 15.93 -11.93
C TYR A 242 -13.89 17.32 -11.67
N TYR A 243 -13.32 18.09 -10.73
CA TYR A 243 -13.74 19.46 -10.49
C TYR A 243 -13.56 20.34 -11.74
N ARG A 244 -12.38 20.28 -12.36
CA ARG A 244 -12.01 21.14 -13.50
C ARG A 244 -12.55 20.66 -14.83
N GLU A 245 -12.31 19.39 -15.16
CA GLU A 245 -12.56 18.85 -16.50
C GLU A 245 -13.98 18.30 -16.64
N ALA A 246 -14.53 17.71 -15.58
CA ALA A 246 -15.90 17.19 -15.59
C ALA A 246 -16.93 18.16 -15.00
N ASN A 247 -16.51 19.38 -14.63
CA ASN A 247 -17.32 20.45 -14.05
C ASN A 247 -18.21 19.98 -12.88
N LYS A 248 -17.59 19.30 -11.89
CA LYS A 248 -18.25 18.80 -10.67
C LYS A 248 -17.84 19.61 -9.44
N PRO A 249 -18.41 20.80 -9.21
CA PRO A 249 -18.05 21.67 -8.09
C PRO A 249 -18.24 21.02 -6.72
N GLU A 250 -19.16 20.07 -6.60
CA GLU A 250 -19.45 19.35 -5.36
C GLU A 250 -18.25 18.54 -4.82
N LEU A 251 -17.29 18.18 -5.67
CA LEU A 251 -16.11 17.39 -5.29
C LEU A 251 -14.96 18.24 -4.74
N LEU A 252 -15.06 19.57 -4.82
CA LEU A 252 -14.02 20.48 -4.31
C LEU A 252 -13.81 20.34 -2.79
N HIS A 253 -14.88 20.02 -2.06
CA HIS A 253 -14.79 19.81 -0.60
C HIS A 253 -13.85 18.64 -0.27
N GLU A 254 -13.98 17.51 -0.98
CA GLU A 254 -13.14 16.32 -0.77
C GLU A 254 -11.67 16.62 -1.09
N ALA A 255 -11.40 17.34 -2.19
CA ALA A 255 -10.06 17.78 -2.55
C ALA A 255 -9.43 18.70 -1.49
N THR A 256 -10.24 19.58 -0.89
CA THR A 256 -9.82 20.50 0.16
C THR A 256 -9.44 19.75 1.43
N GLU A 257 -10.24 18.76 1.85
CA GLU A 257 -9.95 17.94 3.03
C GLU A 257 -8.62 17.20 2.92
N ILE A 258 -8.33 16.64 1.74
CA ILE A 258 -7.07 15.97 1.44
C ILE A 258 -5.90 16.97 1.45
N THR A 259 -6.08 18.15 0.84
CA THR A 259 -5.05 19.21 0.81
C THR A 259 -4.68 19.67 2.21
N LEU A 260 -5.68 19.83 3.10
CA LEU A 260 -5.45 20.21 4.49
C LEU A 260 -4.72 19.10 5.27
N ALA A 261 -4.99 17.81 4.99
CA ALA A 261 -4.23 16.71 5.58
C ALA A 261 -2.76 16.73 5.10
N LEU A 262 -2.51 16.95 3.81
CA LEU A 262 -1.15 17.11 3.27
C LEU A 262 -0.41 18.29 3.90
N GLN A 263 -1.08 19.43 4.13
CA GLN A 263 -0.49 20.58 4.84
C GLN A 263 -0.14 20.25 6.29
N ALA A 264 -0.96 19.47 6.99
CA ALA A 264 -0.65 19.02 8.34
C ALA A 264 0.61 18.12 8.37
N ILE A 265 0.78 17.27 7.35
CA ILE A 265 1.97 16.41 7.19
C ILE A 265 3.21 17.23 6.84
N ALA A 266 3.05 18.38 6.17
CA ALA A 266 4.14 19.23 5.70
C ALA A 266 5.05 19.78 6.82
N GLY A 267 4.55 19.85 8.06
CA GLY A 267 5.36 20.23 9.22
C GLY A 267 6.50 19.26 9.51
N THR A 268 6.36 17.99 9.13
CA THR A 268 7.40 16.95 9.27
C THR A 268 8.03 16.60 7.93
N TRP A 269 7.22 16.54 6.86
CA TRP A 269 7.66 16.11 5.54
C TRP A 269 7.39 17.19 4.48
N ALA A 270 8.41 17.97 4.16
CA ALA A 270 8.30 19.11 3.24
C ALA A 270 7.66 18.76 1.87
N VAL A 271 7.85 17.53 1.37
CA VAL A 271 7.26 17.06 0.11
C VAL A 271 5.72 17.16 0.09
N ALA A 272 5.06 16.97 1.24
CA ALA A 272 3.61 17.10 1.34
C ALA A 272 3.14 18.56 1.12
N GLY A 273 3.96 19.54 1.52
CA GLY A 273 3.69 20.96 1.29
C GLY A 273 3.78 21.35 -0.18
N THR A 274 4.81 20.87 -0.90
CA THR A 274 4.95 21.10 -2.35
C THR A 274 3.75 20.58 -3.12
N ILE A 275 3.26 19.40 -2.74
CA ILE A 275 2.07 18.79 -3.35
C ILE A 275 0.82 19.61 -3.06
N ALA A 276 0.59 20.00 -1.81
CA ALA A 276 -0.59 20.79 -1.44
C ALA A 276 -0.66 22.12 -2.21
N LEU A 277 0.49 22.76 -2.44
CA LEU A 277 0.59 24.02 -3.20
C LEU A 277 0.32 23.85 -4.70
N SER A 278 0.39 22.63 -5.24
CA SER A 278 0.16 22.38 -6.67
C SER A 278 -1.33 22.52 -7.05
N TYR A 279 -2.22 22.62 -6.07
CA TYR A 279 -3.67 22.67 -6.27
C TYR A 279 -4.40 23.81 -5.53
N THR A 280 -3.66 24.69 -4.87
CA THR A 280 -4.17 25.96 -4.33
C THR A 280 -4.01 27.09 -5.34
#